data_AF-A0A874BFC1-F1
#
_entry.id   AF-A0A874BFC1-F1
#
_cell.length_a   1.000
_cell.length_b   1.000
_cell.length_c   1.000
_cell.angle_alpha   90.00
_cell.angle_beta   90.00
_cell.angle_gamma   90.00
#
_symmetry.space_group_name_H-M   'P 1'
#
loop_
_entity.id
_entity.type
_entity.pdbx_description
1 polymer ?
#
loop_
_entity_poly.entity_id
_entity_poly.type
_entity_poly.pdbx_seq_one_letter_code
_entity_poly.pdbx_strand_id
1 'polypeptide(L)'
;MVRFLFAVALVLSFKSIHAGELEDIKACSEAAKVTANVSLEITSAMWTPNIFSPNTVKWSNAYCEVKNDATVFHLTVDGKRHIIEGFYGVPAKNLMLEIDRIGDHTIEELRKRIKIIETARNSSMLLLKSPNPKLEQIKSQFEAKVEKVLNDGGVEFVKERMVADKAKQEEAQRLERERTAARAEADKLRKERIAVEKAKQEEAQRLERERTAARAEADKLREQRESEKSKESAWMNRGKQAVKEKLRDPSSAKFRNVYFHRGSDNVPMTCGEVSSKNSFGGYGDYQKFMSAGESDLTFLEEQFKDYNEFVKLWNKFCATPRQQTGDSKVQKDDGILIPRSVSGDKGKYFLIEKTRSGDIVRVLHKREGVDSVVYTITETNCATMKMREIGYSEQSPSKIKEDPTKWFELLPGSSKSDLANFVCK
;
A
#
# COMPACT_ATOMS: atom_id res chain seq x y z
N MET A 1 28.69 55.24 -66.35
CA MET A 1 29.45 55.45 -65.09
C MET A 1 28.73 56.52 -64.29
N VAL A 2 27.82 56.15 -63.38
CA VAL A 2 27.15 57.06 -62.43
C VAL A 2 26.92 56.28 -61.13
N ARG A 3 27.53 56.74 -60.04
CA ARG A 3 27.34 56.24 -58.67
C ARG A 3 26.14 56.96 -58.06
N PHE A 4 25.18 56.23 -57.50
CA PHE A 4 24.18 56.78 -56.60
C PHE A 4 24.47 56.30 -55.16
N LEU A 5 24.79 57.27 -54.31
CA LEU A 5 24.88 57.15 -52.86
C LEU A 5 23.46 57.08 -52.28
N PHE A 6 23.14 56.03 -51.52
CA PHE A 6 21.99 56.02 -50.62
C PHE A 6 22.43 56.49 -49.23
N ALA A 7 21.97 57.68 -48.83
CA ALA A 7 22.04 58.15 -47.46
C ALA A 7 20.81 57.63 -46.71
N VAL A 8 21.03 56.81 -45.68
CA VAL A 8 19.98 56.38 -44.74
C VAL A 8 19.89 57.43 -43.64
N ALA A 9 18.81 58.20 -43.62
CA ALA A 9 18.50 59.14 -42.55
C ALA A 9 17.88 58.36 -41.37
N LEU A 10 18.62 58.25 -40.27
CA LEU A 10 18.15 57.70 -39.00
C LEU A 10 17.27 58.76 -38.31
N VAL A 11 15.95 58.61 -38.38
CA VAL A 11 15.00 59.48 -37.67
C VAL A 11 14.99 59.05 -36.19
N LEU A 12 15.79 59.72 -35.36
CA LEU A 12 15.66 59.64 -33.91
C LEU A 12 14.37 60.39 -33.50
N SER A 13 13.30 59.64 -33.25
CA SER A 13 12.07 60.17 -32.67
C SER A 13 12.30 60.46 -31.19
N PHE A 14 12.63 61.72 -30.87
CA PHE A 14 12.60 62.19 -29.49
C PHE A 14 11.13 62.33 -29.07
N LYS A 15 10.64 61.41 -28.22
CA LYS A 15 9.36 61.61 -27.53
C LYS A 15 9.54 62.79 -26.56
N SER A 16 8.77 63.85 -26.74
CA SER A 16 8.72 64.97 -25.81
C SER A 16 8.16 64.49 -24.47
N ILE A 17 9.01 64.44 -23.44
CA ILE A 17 8.63 64.10 -22.07
C ILE A 17 7.84 65.28 -21.48
N HIS A 18 6.66 65.02 -20.93
CA HIS A 18 5.89 66.06 -20.24
C HIS A 18 6.48 66.34 -18.85
N ALA A 19 6.31 67.55 -18.31
CA ALA A 19 6.92 67.93 -17.04
C ALA A 19 6.59 66.96 -15.87
N GLY A 20 5.32 66.53 -15.77
CA GLY A 20 4.88 65.57 -14.74
C GLY A 20 5.38 64.14 -14.98
N GLU A 21 5.60 63.73 -16.23
CA GLU A 21 6.22 62.44 -16.57
C GLU A 21 7.68 62.40 -16.08
N LEU A 22 8.44 63.48 -16.29
CA LEU A 22 9.82 63.56 -15.85
C LEU A 22 9.95 63.54 -14.32
N GLU A 23 9.01 64.19 -13.62
CA GLU A 23 8.98 64.25 -12.17
C GLU A 23 8.74 62.87 -11.54
N ASP A 24 7.74 62.13 -12.04
CA ASP A 24 7.44 60.76 -11.59
C ASP A 24 8.61 59.80 -11.84
N ILE A 25 9.23 59.87 -13.03
CA ILE A 25 10.36 59.01 -13.38
C ILE A 25 11.56 59.29 -12.45
N LYS A 26 11.84 60.57 -12.16
CA LYS A 26 12.91 60.97 -11.24
C LYS A 26 12.63 60.48 -9.82
N ALA A 27 11.42 60.68 -9.31
CA ALA A 27 11.03 60.23 -7.97
C ALA A 27 11.25 58.72 -7.80
N CYS A 28 10.85 57.91 -8.80
CA CYS A 28 11.10 56.47 -8.79
C CYS A 28 12.58 56.10 -8.88
N SER A 29 13.36 56.78 -9.72
CA SER A 29 14.80 56.51 -9.87
C SER A 29 15.57 56.86 -8.59
N GLU A 30 15.25 57.98 -7.95
CA GLU A 30 15.82 58.38 -6.66
C GLU A 30 15.43 57.40 -5.55
N ALA A 31 14.16 56.99 -5.48
CA ALA A 31 13.70 55.99 -4.53
C ALA A 31 14.41 54.63 -4.73
N ALA A 32 14.62 54.18 -5.96
CA ALA A 32 15.37 52.96 -6.25
C ALA A 32 16.85 53.08 -5.84
N LYS A 33 17.47 54.24 -6.06
CA LYS A 33 18.84 54.50 -5.62
C LYS A 33 18.96 54.45 -4.11
N VAL A 34 18.02 55.06 -3.38
CA VAL A 34 18.06 55.10 -1.91
C VAL A 34 17.74 53.74 -1.29
N THR A 35 16.75 53.02 -1.83
CA THR A 35 16.18 51.83 -1.16
C THR A 35 16.73 50.50 -1.67
N ALA A 36 17.15 50.44 -2.92
CA ALA A 36 17.69 49.26 -3.56
C ALA A 36 19.18 49.40 -3.94
N ASN A 37 19.76 50.61 -3.80
CA ASN A 37 21.10 50.93 -4.29
C ASN A 37 21.26 50.65 -5.80
N VAL A 38 20.18 50.85 -6.56
CA VAL A 38 20.12 50.64 -8.01
C VAL A 38 19.88 51.98 -8.71
N SER A 39 20.73 52.30 -9.69
CA SER A 39 20.53 53.46 -10.57
C SER A 39 19.65 53.06 -11.75
N LEU A 40 18.47 53.67 -11.86
CA LEU A 40 17.54 53.44 -12.97
C LEU A 40 17.63 54.59 -13.98
N GLU A 41 18.01 54.28 -15.23
CA GLU A 41 18.18 55.27 -16.29
C GLU A 41 16.83 55.87 -16.71
N ILE A 42 16.72 57.19 -16.65
CA ILE A 42 15.48 57.94 -16.94
C ILE A 42 14.99 57.66 -18.37
N THR A 43 15.90 57.58 -19.34
CA THR A 43 15.57 57.40 -20.77
C THR A 43 15.05 56.00 -21.09
N SER A 44 15.24 55.04 -20.19
CA SER A 44 14.78 53.65 -20.35
C SER A 44 13.42 53.39 -19.68
N ALA A 45 12.88 54.39 -19.00
CA ALA A 45 11.61 54.29 -18.29
C ALA A 45 10.42 54.33 -19.26
N MET A 46 9.42 53.49 -18.98
CA MET A 46 8.11 53.55 -19.61
C MET A 46 7.10 54.11 -18.60
N TRP A 47 6.64 55.32 -18.85
CA TRP A 47 5.63 55.99 -18.00
C TRP A 47 4.22 55.77 -18.54
N THR A 48 3.25 55.64 -17.65
CA THR A 48 1.83 55.48 -17.97
C THR A 48 1.00 56.31 -16.99
N PRO A 49 0.25 57.34 -17.48
CA PRO A 49 -0.62 58.14 -16.64
C PRO A 49 -1.84 57.34 -16.20
N ASN A 50 -2.33 57.60 -15.00
CA ASN A 50 -3.61 57.09 -14.53
C ASN A 50 -4.45 58.20 -13.88
N ILE A 51 -5.76 58.20 -14.15
CA ILE A 51 -6.67 59.27 -13.68
C ILE A 51 -7.17 59.01 -12.25
N PHE A 52 -7.38 57.75 -11.88
CA PHE A 52 -7.98 57.34 -10.60
C PHE A 52 -7.06 56.46 -9.75
N SER A 53 -5.82 56.28 -10.18
CA SER A 53 -4.80 55.47 -9.49
C SER A 53 -3.44 56.14 -9.67
N PRO A 54 -2.42 55.73 -8.91
CA PRO A 54 -1.05 56.22 -9.11
C PRO A 54 -0.58 56.05 -10.56
N ASN A 55 0.19 57.01 -11.07
CA ASN A 55 0.93 56.87 -12.32
C ASN A 55 1.92 55.71 -12.19
N THR A 56 2.22 55.06 -13.30
CA THR A 56 3.11 53.89 -13.31
C THR A 56 4.37 54.19 -14.09
N VAL A 57 5.53 53.82 -13.55
CA VAL A 57 6.83 53.86 -14.21
C VAL A 57 7.44 52.47 -14.22
N LYS A 58 7.84 51.98 -15.40
CA LYS A 58 8.41 50.65 -15.58
C LYS A 58 9.79 50.70 -16.22
N TRP A 59 10.66 49.82 -15.75
CA TRP A 59 11.93 49.44 -16.36
C TRP A 59 11.93 47.95 -16.67
N SER A 60 12.99 47.46 -17.32
CA SER A 60 13.17 46.02 -17.57
C SER A 60 13.19 45.20 -16.28
N ASN A 61 13.69 45.76 -15.18
CA ASN A 61 13.84 45.08 -13.90
C ASN A 61 13.17 45.79 -12.71
N ALA A 62 12.44 46.89 -12.95
CA ALA A 62 11.79 47.65 -11.88
C ALA A 62 10.38 48.10 -12.25
N TYR A 63 9.54 48.23 -11.23
CA TYR A 63 8.15 48.67 -11.31
C TYR A 63 7.90 49.67 -10.19
N CYS A 64 7.34 50.82 -10.53
CA CYS A 64 7.10 51.90 -9.60
C CYS A 64 5.71 52.52 -9.82
N GLU A 65 5.01 52.82 -8.75
CA GLU A 65 3.76 53.57 -8.74
C GLU A 65 3.97 54.88 -8.00
N VAL A 66 3.53 56.00 -8.59
CA VAL A 66 3.74 57.35 -8.06
C VAL A 66 2.39 58.08 -7.99
N LYS A 67 2.09 58.72 -6.87
CA LYS A 67 0.90 59.56 -6.73
C LYS A 67 1.10 60.90 -7.45
N ASN A 68 0.00 61.65 -7.61
CA ASN A 68 -0.01 62.93 -8.32
C ASN A 68 0.88 64.03 -7.69
N ASP A 69 1.36 63.83 -6.46
CA ASP A 69 2.28 64.69 -5.74
C ASP A 69 3.74 64.19 -5.80
N ALA A 70 4.07 63.36 -6.80
CA ALA A 70 5.37 62.72 -7.00
C ALA A 70 5.80 61.78 -5.85
N THR A 71 4.90 61.39 -4.94
CA THR A 71 5.23 60.44 -3.87
C THR A 71 5.20 58.99 -4.38
N VAL A 72 6.30 58.26 -4.19
CA VAL A 72 6.39 56.85 -4.57
C VAL A 72 5.54 56.00 -3.64
N PHE A 73 4.49 55.39 -4.19
CA PHE A 73 3.54 54.57 -3.47
C PHE A 73 3.96 53.10 -3.46
N HIS A 74 4.40 52.56 -4.60
CA HIS A 74 4.97 51.22 -4.70
C HIS A 74 6.30 51.26 -5.45
N LEU A 75 7.25 50.46 -5.01
CA LEU A 75 8.50 50.24 -5.73
C LEU A 75 8.95 48.79 -5.58
N THR A 76 9.16 48.15 -6.72
CA THR A 76 9.73 46.81 -6.86
C THR A 76 10.96 46.89 -7.76
N VAL A 77 12.08 46.35 -7.32
CA VAL A 77 13.32 46.24 -8.09
C VAL A 77 13.80 44.80 -7.99
N ASP A 78 14.11 44.16 -9.13
CA ASP A 78 14.56 42.77 -9.22
C ASP A 78 13.60 41.78 -8.52
N GLY A 79 12.29 42.05 -8.60
CA GLY A 79 11.24 41.23 -7.97
C GLY A 79 11.09 41.44 -6.46
N LYS A 80 11.91 42.28 -5.82
CA LYS A 80 11.83 42.61 -4.39
C LYS A 80 11.07 43.91 -4.17
N ARG A 81 10.10 43.93 -3.24
CA ARG A 81 9.37 45.15 -2.86
C ARG A 81 10.19 45.98 -1.88
N HIS A 82 10.52 47.20 -2.28
CA HIS A 82 11.28 48.17 -1.48
C HIS A 82 10.39 49.26 -0.89
N ILE A 83 9.31 49.64 -1.59
CA ILE A 83 8.29 50.56 -1.07
C ILE A 83 6.90 49.93 -1.22
N ILE A 84 6.12 49.95 -0.14
CA ILE A 84 4.78 49.35 -0.04
C ILE A 84 3.83 50.40 0.55
N GLU A 85 2.84 50.85 -0.21
CA GLU A 85 1.88 51.89 0.14
C GLU A 85 2.53 53.17 0.71
N GLY A 86 3.70 53.56 0.19
CA GLY A 86 4.48 54.71 0.64
C GLY A 86 5.45 54.42 1.81
N PHE A 87 5.46 53.19 2.34
CA PHE A 87 6.38 52.78 3.41
C PHE A 87 7.61 52.06 2.87
N TYR A 88 8.76 52.31 3.48
CA TYR A 88 10.04 51.65 3.16
C TYR A 88 10.06 50.18 3.61
N GLY A 89 9.42 49.34 2.82
CA GLY A 89 9.34 47.89 3.01
C GLY A 89 8.27 47.45 4.01
N VAL A 90 8.12 46.12 4.11
CA VAL A 90 7.14 45.46 5.00
C VAL A 90 7.33 45.86 6.48
N PRO A 91 8.57 45.94 7.03
CA PRO A 91 8.74 46.30 8.45
C PRO A 91 8.21 47.69 8.80
N ALA A 92 8.48 48.70 7.96
CA ALA A 92 8.01 50.07 8.19
C ALA A 92 6.48 50.16 8.12
N LYS A 93 5.86 49.45 7.17
CA LYS A 93 4.39 49.37 7.06
C LYS A 93 3.76 48.71 8.30
N ASN A 94 4.34 47.61 8.76
CA ASN A 94 3.84 46.91 9.95
C ASN A 94 3.95 47.77 11.21
N LEU A 95 5.06 48.51 11.37
CA LEU A 95 5.23 49.45 12.48
C LEU A 95 4.20 50.57 12.42
N MET A 96 3.89 51.12 11.24
CA MET A 96 2.86 52.14 11.13
C MET A 96 1.48 51.59 11.51
N LEU A 97 1.11 50.39 11.06
CA LEU A 97 -0.16 49.77 11.46
C LEU A 97 -0.25 49.56 12.98
N GLU A 98 0.87 49.27 13.64
CA GLU A 98 0.93 49.20 15.11
C GLU A 98 0.76 50.58 15.75
N ILE A 99 1.44 51.62 15.23
CA ILE A 99 1.31 53.00 15.68
C ILE A 99 -0.13 53.49 15.53
N ASP A 100 -0.77 53.27 14.38
CA ASP A 100 -2.16 53.68 14.12
C ASP A 100 -3.11 53.00 15.10
N ARG A 101 -2.96 51.69 15.32
CA ARG A 101 -3.79 50.95 16.28
C ARG A 101 -3.65 51.50 17.71
N ILE A 102 -2.43 51.84 18.13
CA ILE A 102 -2.18 52.43 19.46
C ILE A 102 -2.76 53.84 19.53
N GLY A 103 -2.55 54.64 18.49
CA GLY A 103 -3.02 56.01 18.37
C GLY A 103 -4.54 56.08 18.44
N ASP A 104 -5.23 55.31 17.59
CA ASP A 104 -6.68 55.26 17.52
C ASP A 104 -7.31 54.83 18.85
N HIS A 105 -6.77 53.77 19.46
CA HIS A 105 -7.23 53.32 20.78
C HIS A 105 -7.07 54.40 21.85
N THR A 106 -5.92 55.09 21.86
CA THR A 106 -5.63 56.17 22.82
C THR A 106 -6.55 57.37 22.60
N ILE A 107 -6.75 57.78 21.34
CA ILE A 107 -7.65 58.88 20.98
C ILE A 107 -9.08 58.56 21.40
N GLU A 108 -9.56 57.33 21.16
CA GLU A 108 -10.92 56.93 21.54
C GLU A 108 -11.12 56.96 23.06
N GLU A 109 -10.13 56.51 23.83
CA GLU A 109 -10.18 56.56 25.28
C GLU A 109 -10.19 58.00 25.81
N LEU A 110 -9.36 58.88 25.26
CA LEU A 110 -9.39 60.31 25.60
C LEU A 110 -10.73 60.95 25.25
N ARG A 111 -11.34 60.61 24.11
CA ARG A 111 -12.69 61.09 23.74
C ARG A 111 -13.75 60.64 24.74
N LYS A 112 -13.69 59.41 25.26
CA LYS A 112 -14.60 58.94 26.32
C LYS A 112 -14.46 59.76 27.59
N ARG A 113 -13.23 60.06 28.00
CA ARG A 113 -12.94 60.91 29.17
C ARG A 113 -13.45 62.34 29.00
N ILE A 114 -13.20 62.94 27.84
CA ILE A 114 -13.73 64.28 27.48
C ILE A 114 -15.26 64.29 27.61
N LYS A 115 -15.93 63.27 27.04
CA LYS A 115 -17.40 63.16 27.11
C LYS A 115 -17.93 63.08 28.54
N ILE A 116 -17.22 62.41 29.45
CA ILE A 116 -17.59 62.37 30.88
C ILE A 116 -17.51 63.77 31.51
N ILE A 117 -16.43 64.51 31.24
CA ILE A 117 -16.24 65.89 31.73
C ILE A 117 -17.30 66.83 31.14
N GLU A 118 -17.59 66.72 29.85
CA GLU A 118 -18.65 67.48 29.18
C GLU A 118 -20.02 67.21 29.80
N THR A 119 -20.33 65.94 30.08
CA THR A 119 -21.58 65.54 30.73
C THR A 119 -21.66 66.15 32.14
N ALA A 120 -20.57 66.07 32.92
CA ALA A 120 -20.51 66.66 34.25
C ALA A 120 -20.67 68.19 34.22
N ARG A 121 -20.07 68.87 33.24
CA ARG A 121 -20.23 70.30 33.00
C ARG A 121 -21.68 70.64 32.69
N ASN A 122 -22.30 69.91 31.76
CA ASN A 122 -23.70 70.13 31.36
C ASN A 122 -24.67 69.93 32.53
N SER A 123 -24.47 68.88 33.34
CA SER A 123 -25.24 68.67 34.57
C SER A 123 -25.06 69.82 35.56
N SER A 124 -23.82 70.30 35.76
CA SER A 124 -23.54 71.42 36.67
C SER A 124 -24.18 72.71 36.17
N MET A 125 -24.17 72.97 34.86
CA MET A 125 -24.88 74.11 34.26
C MET A 125 -26.39 74.06 34.50
N LEU A 126 -27.02 72.88 34.43
CA LEU A 126 -28.45 72.74 34.72
C LEU A 126 -28.76 73.05 36.19
N LEU A 127 -27.93 72.58 37.12
CA LEU A 127 -28.07 72.86 38.55
C LEU A 127 -27.90 74.35 38.85
N LEU A 128 -26.95 75.03 38.20
CA LEU A 128 -26.73 76.47 38.36
C LEU A 128 -27.90 77.33 37.84
N LYS A 129 -28.70 76.82 36.90
CA LYS A 129 -29.89 77.50 36.37
C LYS A 129 -31.15 77.27 37.22
N SER A 130 -31.08 76.47 38.27
CA SER A 130 -32.21 76.17 39.16
C SER A 130 -32.39 77.25 40.24
N PRO A 131 -33.61 77.46 40.80
CA PRO A 131 -33.83 78.40 41.90
C PRO A 131 -32.99 78.05 43.14
N ASN A 132 -32.30 79.04 43.72
CA ASN A 132 -31.44 78.91 44.90
C ASN A 132 -30.35 77.81 44.78
N PRO A 133 -29.40 77.94 43.84
CA PRO A 133 -28.40 76.92 43.58
C PRO A 133 -27.38 76.80 44.73
N LYS A 134 -27.05 75.56 45.11
CA LYS A 134 -26.02 75.27 46.12
C LYS A 134 -24.62 75.34 45.52
N LEU A 135 -24.09 76.55 45.38
CA LEU A 135 -22.88 76.85 44.61
C LEU A 135 -21.66 76.00 45.00
N GLU A 136 -21.30 75.95 46.28
CA GLU A 136 -20.13 75.20 46.76
C GLU A 136 -20.28 73.68 46.56
N GLN A 137 -21.50 73.16 46.71
CA GLN A 137 -21.76 71.74 46.48
C GLN A 137 -21.61 71.40 44.98
N ILE A 138 -22.11 72.25 44.09
CA ILE A 138 -22.00 72.05 42.63
C ILE A 138 -20.52 72.10 42.21
N LYS A 139 -19.77 73.07 42.71
CA LYS A 139 -18.34 73.22 42.43
C LYS A 139 -17.54 72.01 42.88
N SER A 140 -17.70 71.61 44.15
CA SER A 140 -17.00 70.44 44.71
C SER A 140 -17.35 69.14 43.98
N GLN A 141 -18.62 68.95 43.60
CA GLN A 141 -19.04 67.78 42.82
C GLN A 141 -18.44 67.74 41.41
N PHE A 142 -18.29 68.90 40.76
CA PHE A 142 -17.64 68.99 39.46
C PHE A 142 -16.14 68.72 39.57
N GLU A 143 -15.46 69.36 40.52
CA GLU A 143 -14.03 69.17 40.79
C GLU A 143 -13.70 67.71 41.10
N ALA A 144 -14.47 67.05 41.97
CA ALA A 144 -14.28 65.63 42.28
C ALA A 144 -14.46 64.70 41.05
N LYS A 145 -15.37 65.05 40.13
CA LYS A 145 -15.56 64.29 38.88
C LYS A 145 -14.39 64.50 37.91
N VAL A 146 -13.88 65.72 37.79
CA VAL A 146 -12.71 66.02 36.97
C VAL A 146 -11.48 65.31 37.52
N GLU A 147 -11.25 65.42 38.83
CA GLU A 147 -10.14 64.77 39.52
C GLU A 147 -10.17 63.25 39.35
N LYS A 148 -11.35 62.62 39.47
CA LYS A 148 -11.50 61.18 39.20
C LYS A 148 -11.13 60.80 37.77
N VAL A 149 -11.59 61.55 36.77
CA VAL A 149 -11.27 61.27 35.35
C VAL A 149 -9.78 61.44 35.04
N LEU A 150 -9.11 62.36 35.73
CA LEU A 150 -7.66 62.59 35.60
C LEU A 150 -6.84 61.52 36.33
N ASN A 151 -7.29 61.10 37.53
CA ASN A 151 -6.60 60.14 38.38
C ASN A 151 -6.86 58.67 38.01
N ASP A 152 -7.91 58.36 37.24
CA ASP A 152 -8.18 57.02 36.68
C ASP A 152 -7.19 56.64 35.53
N GLY A 153 -5.90 57.01 35.66
CA GLY A 153 -4.75 56.40 34.97
C GLY A 153 -4.83 56.36 33.44
N GLY A 154 -4.51 57.47 32.77
CA GLY A 154 -4.63 57.60 31.30
C GLY A 154 -3.60 56.84 30.45
N VAL A 155 -2.55 56.25 31.04
CA VAL A 155 -1.46 55.63 30.26
C VAL A 155 -1.02 54.28 30.82
N GLU A 156 -0.97 54.12 32.14
CA GLU A 156 -0.49 52.90 32.79
C GLU A 156 -1.50 51.75 32.67
N PHE A 157 -2.79 52.01 32.88
CA PHE A 157 -3.88 51.05 32.65
C PHE A 157 -4.00 50.61 31.19
N VAL A 158 -3.76 51.53 30.24
CA VAL A 158 -3.74 51.22 28.80
C VAL A 158 -2.57 50.32 28.47
N LYS A 159 -1.38 50.59 29.01
CA LYS A 159 -0.20 49.72 28.84
C LYS A 159 -0.41 48.32 29.41
N GLU A 160 -0.93 48.20 30.63
CA GLU A 160 -1.20 46.91 31.26
C GLU A 160 -2.22 46.08 30.46
N ARG A 161 -3.29 46.73 29.99
CA ARG A 161 -4.32 46.06 29.18
C ARG A 161 -3.80 45.66 27.81
N MET A 162 -2.95 46.47 27.17
CA MET A 162 -2.29 46.12 25.92
C MET A 162 -1.33 44.92 26.07
N VAL A 163 -0.58 44.85 27.18
CA VAL A 163 0.29 43.70 27.48
C VAL A 163 -0.55 42.44 27.68
N ALA A 164 -1.66 42.53 28.43
CA ALA A 164 -2.57 41.41 28.63
C ALA A 164 -3.26 40.95 27.34
N ASP A 165 -3.70 41.87 26.48
CA ASP A 165 -4.34 41.55 25.21
C ASP A 165 -3.33 40.97 24.20
N LYS A 166 -2.08 41.46 24.19
CA LYS A 166 -1.00 40.88 23.40
C LYS A 166 -0.69 39.44 23.83
N ALA A 167 -0.59 39.19 25.14
CA ALA A 167 -0.38 37.85 25.67
C ALA A 167 -1.51 36.88 25.28
N LYS A 168 -2.78 37.33 25.36
CA LYS A 168 -3.94 36.53 24.91
C LYS A 168 -3.91 36.26 23.40
N GLN A 169 -3.51 37.24 22.60
CA GLN A 169 -3.38 37.06 21.14
C GLN A 169 -2.27 36.07 20.78
N GLU A 170 -1.12 36.14 21.46
CA GLU A 170 -0.01 35.21 21.27
C GLU A 170 -0.38 33.78 21.68
N GLU A 171 -1.10 33.61 22.79
CA GLU A 171 -1.61 32.31 23.23
C GLU A 171 -2.63 31.72 22.24
N ALA A 172 -3.57 32.55 21.76
CA ALA A 172 -4.55 32.11 20.76
C ALA A 172 -3.87 31.70 19.43
N GLN A 173 -2.88 32.47 18.97
CA GLN A 173 -2.09 32.13 17.79
C GLN A 173 -1.29 30.83 17.98
N ARG A 174 -0.72 30.62 19.17
CA ARG A 174 -0.01 29.38 19.50
C ARG A 174 -0.96 28.19 19.43
N LEU A 175 -2.12 28.28 20.05
CA LEU A 175 -3.12 27.21 20.03
C LEU A 175 -3.62 26.90 18.62
N GLU A 176 -3.80 27.93 17.78
CA GLU A 176 -4.19 27.75 16.38
C GLU A 176 -3.09 27.04 15.57
N ARG A 177 -1.82 27.42 15.75
CA ARG A 177 -0.67 26.73 15.12
C ARG A 177 -0.61 25.26 15.53
N GLU A 178 -0.79 24.97 16.82
CA GLU A 178 -0.82 23.59 17.34
C GLU A 178 -1.98 22.79 16.73
N ARG A 179 -3.19 23.37 16.64
CA ARG A 179 -4.34 22.73 15.96
C ARG A 179 -4.07 22.46 14.49
N THR A 180 -3.41 23.39 13.81
CA THR A 180 -3.10 23.26 12.37
C THR A 180 -2.06 22.17 12.13
N ALA A 181 -1.02 22.11 12.97
CA ALA A 181 -0.02 21.05 12.94
C ALA A 181 -0.64 19.67 13.22
N ALA A 182 -1.50 19.58 14.24
CA ALA A 182 -2.20 18.33 14.56
C ALA A 182 -3.11 17.85 13.42
N ARG A 183 -3.80 18.75 12.72
CA ARG A 183 -4.60 18.42 11.52
C ARG A 183 -3.72 17.88 10.38
N ALA A 184 -2.60 18.55 10.10
CA ALA A 184 -1.67 18.12 9.07
C ALA A 184 -1.07 16.72 9.35
N GLU A 185 -0.74 16.45 10.62
CA GLU A 185 -0.27 15.14 11.05
C GLU A 185 -1.36 14.06 10.92
N ALA A 186 -2.60 14.37 11.33
CA ALA A 186 -3.73 13.46 11.18
C ALA A 186 -4.01 13.12 9.70
N ASP A 187 -3.92 14.10 8.80
CA ASP A 187 -4.08 13.89 7.36
C ASP A 187 -2.96 13.03 6.77
N LYS A 188 -1.71 13.22 7.24
CA LYS A 188 -0.58 12.37 6.84
C LYS A 188 -0.83 10.91 7.24
N LEU A 189 -1.19 10.68 8.50
CA LEU A 189 -1.52 9.34 9.01
C LEU A 189 -2.73 8.71 8.29
N ARG A 190 -3.73 9.52 7.91
CA ARG A 190 -4.88 9.05 7.12
C ARG A 190 -4.44 8.59 5.73
N LYS A 191 -3.59 9.36 5.05
CA LYS A 191 -3.05 8.98 3.72
C LYS A 191 -2.23 7.69 3.80
N GLU A 192 -1.39 7.56 4.81
CA GLU A 192 -0.60 6.34 5.06
C GLU A 192 -1.51 5.13 5.29
N ARG A 193 -2.56 5.25 6.11
CA ARG A 193 -3.53 4.16 6.32
C ARG A 193 -4.23 3.74 5.02
N ILE A 194 -4.67 4.70 4.20
CA ILE A 194 -5.30 4.41 2.91
C ILE A 194 -4.32 3.70 1.97
N ALA A 195 -3.06 4.12 1.94
CA ALA A 195 -2.04 3.48 1.11
C ALA A 195 -1.76 2.03 1.55
N VAL A 196 -1.66 1.79 2.86
CA VAL A 196 -1.48 0.43 3.41
C VAL A 196 -2.68 -0.46 3.10
N GLU A 197 -3.90 0.05 3.24
CA GLU A 197 -5.10 -0.74 2.96
C GLU A 197 -5.22 -1.06 1.47
N LYS A 198 -4.90 -0.11 0.59
CA LYS A 198 -4.86 -0.34 -0.85
C LYS A 198 -3.82 -1.41 -1.23
N ALA A 199 -2.63 -1.36 -0.65
CA ALA A 199 -1.59 -2.35 -0.89
C ALA A 199 -2.03 -3.77 -0.46
N LYS A 200 -2.70 -3.89 0.70
CA LYS A 200 -3.29 -5.16 1.16
C LYS A 200 -4.35 -5.70 0.20
N GLN A 201 -5.20 -4.83 -0.33
CA GLN A 201 -6.23 -5.22 -1.30
C GLN A 201 -5.61 -5.69 -2.62
N GLU A 202 -4.58 -4.99 -3.12
CA GLU A 202 -3.86 -5.38 -4.33
C GLU A 202 -3.13 -6.73 -4.16
N GLU A 203 -2.52 -6.97 -3.00
CA GLU A 203 -1.89 -8.25 -2.67
C GLU A 203 -2.91 -9.39 -2.57
N ALA A 204 -4.05 -9.16 -1.90
CA ALA A 204 -5.12 -10.14 -1.79
C ALA A 204 -5.68 -10.53 -3.18
N GLN A 205 -5.91 -9.54 -4.05
CA GLN A 205 -6.34 -9.77 -5.43
C GLN A 205 -5.30 -10.57 -6.23
N ARG A 206 -4.00 -10.28 -6.04
CA ARG A 206 -2.94 -11.03 -6.69
C ARG A 206 -2.93 -12.49 -6.25
N LEU A 207 -3.02 -12.75 -4.94
CA LEU A 207 -3.07 -14.10 -4.38
C LEU A 207 -4.29 -14.88 -4.87
N GLU A 208 -5.45 -14.23 -5.01
CA GLU A 208 -6.66 -14.85 -5.55
C GLU A 208 -6.52 -15.23 -7.04
N ARG A 209 -5.89 -14.37 -7.85
CA ARG A 209 -5.58 -14.66 -9.25
C ARG A 209 -4.62 -15.84 -9.37
N GLU A 210 -3.57 -15.87 -8.56
CA GLU A 210 -2.61 -16.99 -8.53
C GLU A 210 -3.30 -18.30 -8.12
N ARG A 211 -4.17 -18.29 -7.11
CA ARG A 211 -4.97 -19.47 -6.70
C ARG A 211 -5.90 -19.94 -7.81
N THR A 212 -6.57 -19.02 -8.49
CA THR A 212 -7.47 -19.35 -9.60
C THR A 212 -6.72 -19.96 -10.77
N ALA A 213 -5.56 -19.40 -11.13
CA ALA A 213 -4.69 -19.95 -12.16
C ALA A 213 -4.19 -21.36 -11.80
N ALA A 214 -3.73 -21.56 -10.56
CA ALA A 214 -3.28 -22.86 -10.09
C ALA A 214 -4.40 -23.92 -10.09
N ARG A 215 -5.63 -23.53 -9.75
CA ARG A 215 -6.80 -24.42 -9.81
C ARG A 215 -7.12 -24.81 -11.27
N ALA A 216 -7.12 -23.85 -12.18
CA ALA A 216 -7.36 -24.11 -13.60
C ALA A 216 -6.30 -25.03 -14.21
N GLU A 217 -5.03 -24.89 -13.80
CA GLU A 217 -3.96 -25.79 -14.21
C GLU A 217 -4.14 -27.21 -13.65
N ALA A 218 -4.51 -27.33 -12.37
CA ALA A 218 -4.79 -28.62 -11.74
C ALA A 218 -5.98 -29.35 -12.41
N ASP A 219 -7.04 -28.62 -12.75
CA ASP A 219 -8.20 -29.18 -13.47
C ASP A 219 -7.79 -29.69 -14.86
N LYS A 220 -7.00 -28.93 -15.63
CA LYS A 220 -6.46 -29.38 -16.92
C LYS A 220 -5.61 -30.65 -16.79
N LEU A 221 -4.74 -30.72 -15.78
CA LEU A 221 -3.91 -31.90 -15.54
C LEU A 221 -4.75 -33.12 -15.16
N ARG A 222 -5.83 -32.92 -14.38
CA ARG A 222 -6.78 -34.00 -14.06
C ARG A 222 -7.48 -34.50 -15.31
N GLU A 223 -8.02 -33.61 -16.14
CA GLU A 223 -8.67 -33.97 -17.40
C GLU A 223 -7.72 -34.72 -18.34
N GLN A 224 -6.45 -34.29 -18.43
CA GLN A 224 -5.43 -34.99 -19.22
C GLN A 224 -5.19 -36.41 -18.68
N ARG A 225 -5.00 -36.57 -17.36
CA ARG A 225 -4.80 -37.88 -16.74
C ARG A 225 -6.01 -38.80 -16.92
N GLU A 226 -7.23 -38.26 -16.82
CA GLU A 226 -8.46 -39.02 -17.05
C GLU A 226 -8.59 -39.44 -18.52
N SER A 227 -8.26 -38.53 -19.46
CA SER A 227 -8.20 -38.85 -20.89
C SER A 227 -7.17 -39.94 -21.20
N GLU A 228 -5.97 -39.85 -20.61
CA GLU A 228 -4.93 -40.86 -20.75
C GLU A 228 -5.37 -42.21 -20.19
N LYS A 229 -5.88 -42.26 -18.95
CA LYS A 229 -6.44 -43.49 -18.37
C LYS A 229 -7.55 -44.10 -19.23
N SER A 230 -8.42 -43.27 -19.81
CA SER A 230 -9.47 -43.73 -20.72
C SER A 230 -8.89 -44.37 -21.99
N LYS A 231 -7.86 -43.76 -22.59
CA LYS A 231 -7.15 -44.33 -23.74
C LYS A 231 -6.44 -45.64 -23.39
N GLU A 232 -5.79 -45.72 -22.23
CA GLU A 232 -5.16 -46.94 -21.74
C GLU A 232 -6.18 -48.07 -21.52
N SER A 233 -7.32 -47.76 -20.89
CA SER A 233 -8.41 -48.72 -20.69
C SER A 233 -9.00 -49.22 -22.00
N ALA A 234 -9.23 -48.32 -22.97
CA ALA A 234 -9.67 -48.69 -24.31
C ALA A 234 -8.65 -49.62 -25.02
N TRP A 235 -7.35 -49.34 -24.86
CA TRP A 235 -6.28 -50.19 -25.39
C TRP A 235 -6.27 -51.57 -24.73
N MET A 236 -6.38 -51.63 -23.41
CA MET A 236 -6.45 -52.90 -22.67
C MET A 236 -7.65 -53.76 -23.09
N ASN A 237 -8.80 -53.15 -23.32
CA ASN A 237 -9.98 -53.87 -23.79
C ASN A 237 -9.78 -54.41 -25.21
N ARG A 238 -9.13 -53.65 -26.09
CA ARG A 238 -8.74 -54.11 -27.42
C ARG A 238 -7.75 -55.27 -27.33
N GLY A 239 -6.73 -55.19 -26.47
CA GLY A 239 -5.78 -56.28 -26.24
C GLY A 239 -6.44 -57.55 -25.73
N LYS A 240 -7.37 -57.45 -24.77
CA LYS A 240 -8.18 -58.60 -24.31
C LYS A 240 -9.00 -59.22 -25.44
N GLN A 241 -9.56 -58.40 -26.33
CA GLN A 241 -10.31 -58.90 -27.48
C GLN A 241 -9.41 -59.67 -28.47
N ALA A 242 -8.24 -59.12 -28.79
CA ALA A 242 -7.25 -59.78 -29.62
C ALA A 242 -6.75 -61.11 -29.00
N VAL A 243 -6.62 -61.17 -27.67
CA VAL A 243 -6.32 -62.42 -26.96
C VAL A 243 -7.45 -63.44 -27.13
N LYS A 244 -8.71 -63.03 -26.95
CA LYS A 244 -9.87 -63.91 -27.12
C LYS A 244 -9.90 -64.56 -28.51
N GLU A 245 -9.55 -63.84 -29.56
CA GLU A 245 -9.46 -64.35 -30.94
C GLU A 245 -8.44 -65.47 -31.12
N LYS A 246 -7.43 -65.58 -30.23
CA LYS A 246 -6.44 -66.66 -30.23
C LYS A 246 -6.84 -67.89 -29.42
N LEU A 247 -7.87 -67.80 -28.58
CA LEU A 247 -8.27 -68.89 -27.69
C LEU A 247 -9.23 -69.86 -28.37
N ARG A 248 -9.19 -71.13 -27.97
CA ARG A 248 -10.09 -72.18 -28.51
C ARG A 248 -11.56 -71.93 -28.16
N ASP A 249 -11.83 -71.45 -26.95
CA ASP A 249 -13.16 -70.98 -26.52
C ASP A 249 -13.06 -69.52 -26.04
N PRO A 250 -13.22 -68.54 -26.96
CA PRO A 250 -13.14 -67.11 -26.68
C PRO A 250 -14.10 -66.64 -25.59
N SER A 251 -15.27 -67.28 -25.47
CA SER A 251 -16.34 -66.89 -24.55
C SER A 251 -16.03 -67.24 -23.10
N SER A 252 -15.21 -68.28 -22.89
CA SER A 252 -14.81 -68.77 -21.57
C SER A 252 -13.66 -67.99 -20.92
N ALA A 253 -13.04 -67.05 -21.66
CA ALA A 253 -11.81 -66.37 -21.27
C ALA A 253 -11.94 -65.59 -19.94
N LYS A 254 -11.07 -65.90 -18.99
CA LYS A 254 -10.92 -65.22 -17.71
C LYS A 254 -9.58 -64.52 -17.67
N PHE A 255 -9.60 -63.21 -17.43
CA PHE A 255 -8.41 -62.38 -17.38
C PHE A 255 -8.10 -61.96 -15.95
N ARG A 256 -6.82 -61.91 -15.59
CA ARG A 256 -6.34 -61.32 -14.32
C ARG A 256 -5.02 -60.59 -14.54
N ASN A 257 -4.65 -59.74 -13.58
CA ASN A 257 -3.41 -58.96 -13.61
C ASN A 257 -3.18 -58.25 -14.95
N VAL A 258 -4.25 -57.70 -15.56
CA VAL A 258 -4.16 -57.02 -16.86
C VAL A 258 -3.78 -55.56 -16.65
N TYR A 259 -2.76 -55.11 -17.35
CA TYR A 259 -2.27 -53.74 -17.29
C TYR A 259 -1.82 -53.25 -18.66
N PHE A 260 -1.84 -51.93 -18.82
CA PHE A 260 -1.24 -51.23 -19.94
C PHE A 260 0.24 -50.99 -19.66
N HIS A 261 1.10 -51.21 -20.65
CA HIS A 261 2.52 -50.91 -20.55
C HIS A 261 3.03 -50.32 -21.86
N ARG A 262 3.96 -49.37 -21.75
CA ARG A 262 4.81 -48.93 -22.86
C ARG A 262 6.23 -49.29 -22.48
N GLY A 263 6.79 -50.31 -23.15
CA GLY A 263 8.18 -50.73 -22.96
C GLY A 263 9.16 -49.67 -23.44
N SER A 264 10.46 -49.99 -23.43
CA SER A 264 11.55 -49.10 -23.87
C SER A 264 11.33 -48.49 -25.26
N ASP A 265 10.66 -49.23 -26.13
CA ASP A 265 10.44 -48.88 -27.53
C ASP A 265 9.15 -48.06 -27.72
N ASN A 266 8.50 -47.65 -26.62
CA ASN A 266 7.26 -46.87 -26.56
C ASN A 266 6.02 -47.53 -27.23
N VAL A 267 6.12 -48.82 -27.55
CA VAL A 267 5.05 -49.62 -28.14
C VAL A 267 3.97 -49.88 -27.07
N PRO A 268 2.69 -49.53 -27.32
CA PRO A 268 1.60 -49.76 -26.38
C PRO A 268 1.20 -51.23 -26.34
N MET A 269 1.34 -51.85 -25.17
CA MET A 269 1.08 -53.26 -24.94
C MET A 269 0.03 -53.46 -23.84
N THR A 270 -0.83 -54.44 -24.05
CA THR A 270 -1.69 -54.99 -23.00
C THR A 270 -1.06 -56.30 -22.55
N CYS A 271 -0.71 -56.35 -21.27
CA CYS A 271 -0.05 -57.49 -20.66
C CYS A 271 -0.92 -58.04 -19.55
N GLY A 272 -0.86 -59.34 -19.29
CA GLY A 272 -1.56 -59.95 -18.16
C GLY A 272 -1.59 -61.46 -18.26
N GLU A 273 -2.57 -62.06 -17.59
CA GLU A 273 -2.77 -63.50 -17.60
C GLU A 273 -4.19 -63.86 -18.04
N VAL A 274 -4.33 -64.96 -18.77
CA VAL A 274 -5.59 -65.48 -19.28
C VAL A 274 -5.71 -66.98 -19.03
N SER A 275 -6.93 -67.44 -18.74
CA SER A 275 -7.32 -68.85 -18.71
C SER A 275 -8.62 -69.04 -19.49
N SER A 276 -8.72 -70.12 -20.27
CA SER A 276 -9.91 -70.48 -21.04
C SER A 276 -10.14 -71.98 -21.07
N LYS A 277 -11.34 -72.40 -21.47
CA LYS A 277 -11.66 -73.80 -21.67
C LYS A 277 -10.89 -74.37 -22.86
N ASN A 278 -10.37 -75.59 -22.69
CA ASN A 278 -9.81 -76.39 -23.76
C ASN A 278 -10.92 -77.14 -24.53
N SER A 279 -10.53 -77.92 -25.55
CA SER A 279 -11.47 -78.68 -26.39
C SER A 279 -12.28 -79.75 -25.63
N PHE A 280 -11.91 -80.07 -24.39
CA PHE A 280 -12.60 -81.01 -23.50
C PHE A 280 -13.47 -80.30 -22.44
N GLY A 281 -13.60 -78.96 -22.53
CA GLY A 281 -14.47 -78.17 -21.66
C GLY A 281 -13.88 -77.81 -20.29
N GLY A 282 -12.65 -78.24 -19.98
CA GLY A 282 -11.94 -77.92 -18.73
C GLY A 282 -11.10 -76.64 -18.84
N TYR A 283 -10.95 -75.92 -17.73
CA TYR A 283 -10.05 -74.75 -17.64
C TYR A 283 -8.61 -75.19 -17.40
N GLY A 284 -7.67 -74.58 -18.12
CA GLY A 284 -6.24 -74.68 -17.82
C GLY A 284 -5.77 -73.65 -16.79
N ASP A 285 -4.51 -73.78 -16.38
CA ASP A 285 -3.84 -72.74 -15.57
C ASP A 285 -3.81 -71.39 -16.30
N TYR A 286 -3.65 -70.32 -15.54
CA TYR A 286 -3.46 -68.99 -16.11
C TYR A 286 -2.10 -68.93 -16.79
N GLN A 287 -2.11 -68.61 -18.08
CA GLN A 287 -0.91 -68.34 -18.85
C GLN A 287 -0.77 -66.85 -19.13
N LYS A 288 0.46 -66.37 -19.27
CA LYS A 288 0.74 -64.99 -19.59
C LYS A 288 0.44 -64.68 -21.06
N PHE A 289 0.04 -63.44 -21.33
CA PHE A 289 -0.16 -62.93 -22.70
C PHE A 289 0.43 -61.54 -22.89
N MET A 290 0.81 -61.25 -24.13
CA MET A 290 1.28 -59.93 -24.58
C MET A 290 0.50 -59.56 -25.84
N SER A 291 -0.16 -58.41 -25.85
CA SER A 291 -0.98 -57.99 -27.00
C SER A 291 -0.75 -56.52 -27.37
N ALA A 292 -0.45 -56.26 -28.65
CA ALA A 292 -0.44 -54.92 -29.22
C ALA A 292 -1.81 -54.47 -29.75
N GLY A 293 -2.90 -55.17 -29.37
CA GLY A 293 -4.27 -54.78 -29.74
C GLY A 293 -4.80 -55.37 -31.06
N GLU A 294 -4.00 -56.18 -31.75
CA GLU A 294 -4.42 -56.96 -32.93
C GLU A 294 -4.07 -58.43 -32.69
N SER A 295 -4.86 -59.36 -33.22
CA SER A 295 -4.63 -60.78 -32.99
C SER A 295 -3.28 -61.23 -33.52
N ASP A 296 -2.84 -60.80 -34.70
CA ASP A 296 -1.52 -61.15 -35.24
C ASP A 296 -0.33 -60.58 -34.45
N LEU A 297 -0.59 -59.57 -33.61
CA LEU A 297 0.38 -58.99 -32.68
C LEU A 297 0.07 -59.38 -31.23
N THR A 298 -0.54 -60.55 -31.04
CA THR A 298 -0.89 -61.11 -29.74
C THR A 298 -0.27 -62.48 -29.57
N PHE A 299 0.46 -62.63 -28.47
CA PHE A 299 1.24 -63.82 -28.14
C PHE A 299 0.82 -64.39 -26.80
N LEU A 300 0.67 -65.71 -26.75
CA LEU A 300 0.40 -66.50 -25.55
C LEU A 300 1.66 -67.27 -25.13
N GLU A 301 1.89 -67.42 -23.83
CA GLU A 301 3.03 -68.16 -23.27
C GLU A 301 3.15 -69.58 -23.85
N GLU A 302 2.03 -70.28 -24.07
CA GLU A 302 2.01 -71.63 -24.64
C GLU A 302 2.49 -71.74 -26.10
N GLN A 303 2.54 -70.61 -26.83
CA GLN A 303 2.98 -70.60 -28.24
C GLN A 303 4.50 -70.68 -28.38
N PHE A 304 5.24 -70.49 -27.30
CA PHE A 304 6.70 -70.53 -27.31
C PHE A 304 7.21 -71.91 -26.92
N LYS A 305 8.05 -72.50 -27.79
CA LYS A 305 8.73 -73.77 -27.49
C LYS A 305 9.86 -73.60 -26.47
N ASP A 306 10.58 -72.47 -26.53
CA ASP A 306 11.62 -72.10 -25.56
C ASP A 306 11.07 -71.04 -24.61
N TYR A 307 10.96 -71.41 -23.33
CA TYR A 307 10.51 -70.51 -22.28
C TYR A 307 11.39 -69.27 -22.14
N ASN A 308 12.69 -69.37 -22.41
CA ASN A 308 13.62 -68.24 -22.29
C ASN A 308 13.36 -67.17 -23.36
N GLU A 309 12.87 -67.58 -24.53
CA GLU A 309 12.48 -66.66 -25.59
C GLU A 309 11.25 -65.84 -25.17
N PHE A 310 10.26 -66.50 -24.58
CA PHE A 310 9.09 -65.83 -24.00
C PHE A 310 9.50 -64.82 -22.92
N VAL A 311 10.35 -65.22 -21.97
CA VAL A 311 10.83 -64.34 -20.90
C VAL A 311 11.55 -63.11 -21.44
N LYS A 312 12.35 -63.24 -22.50
CA LYS A 312 13.01 -62.09 -23.16
C LYS A 312 12.00 -61.10 -23.72
N LEU A 313 10.98 -61.57 -24.44
CA LEU A 313 9.93 -60.72 -25.00
C LEU A 313 9.05 -60.10 -23.90
N TRP A 314 8.70 -60.90 -22.89
CA TRP A 314 7.98 -60.41 -21.71
C TRP A 314 8.73 -59.29 -21.01
N ASN A 315 10.03 -59.46 -20.78
CA ASN A 315 10.84 -58.43 -20.14
C ASN A 315 10.98 -57.17 -20.98
N LYS A 316 10.96 -57.31 -22.31
CA LYS A 316 11.01 -56.17 -23.22
C LYS A 316 9.70 -55.37 -23.24
N PHE A 317 8.56 -56.05 -23.23
CA PHE A 317 7.26 -55.44 -23.53
C PHE A 317 6.30 -55.31 -22.34
N CYS A 318 6.54 -56.05 -21.27
CA CYS A 318 5.58 -56.19 -20.17
C CYS A 318 6.22 -56.12 -18.78
N ALA A 319 7.53 -56.29 -18.62
CA ALA A 319 8.16 -56.11 -17.31
C ALA A 319 8.09 -54.64 -16.89
N THR A 320 7.32 -54.38 -15.84
CA THR A 320 7.41 -53.11 -15.13
C THR A 320 8.69 -53.08 -14.28
N PRO A 321 9.21 -51.90 -13.91
CA PRO A 321 10.33 -51.79 -12.96
C PRO A 321 10.08 -52.48 -11.60
N ARG A 322 8.85 -52.94 -11.30
CA ARG A 322 8.51 -53.70 -10.09
C ARG A 322 8.74 -55.22 -10.19
N GLN A 323 9.02 -55.78 -11.36
CA GLN A 323 9.09 -57.25 -11.55
C GLN A 323 10.50 -57.82 -11.75
N GLN A 324 11.55 -57.01 -11.56
CA GLN A 324 12.95 -57.47 -11.64
C GLN A 324 13.63 -57.78 -10.30
N THR A 325 12.90 -57.88 -9.19
CA THR A 325 13.46 -58.43 -7.95
C THR A 325 12.52 -59.46 -7.38
N GLY A 326 12.91 -60.74 -7.52
CA GLY A 326 12.45 -61.77 -6.60
C GLY A 326 12.68 -61.31 -5.17
N ASP A 327 11.71 -61.63 -4.33
CA ASP A 327 11.66 -61.44 -2.89
C ASP A 327 12.07 -60.07 -2.30
N SER A 328 11.07 -59.47 -1.66
CA SER A 328 11.22 -58.46 -0.60
C SER A 328 11.74 -57.08 -1.02
N LYS A 329 10.84 -56.25 -1.55
CA LYS A 329 10.90 -54.80 -1.34
C LYS A 329 9.59 -54.29 -0.73
N VAL A 330 9.65 -53.99 0.56
CA VAL A 330 8.74 -53.03 1.20
C VAL A 330 9.03 -51.66 0.58
N GLN A 331 8.00 -51.03 0.02
CA GLN A 331 8.04 -49.69 -0.53
C GLN A 331 8.20 -48.66 0.61
N LYS A 332 9.08 -47.70 0.38
CA LYS A 332 9.47 -46.66 1.33
C LYS A 332 8.65 -45.38 1.14
N ASP A 333 7.32 -45.51 1.09
CA ASP A 333 6.39 -44.36 0.91
C ASP A 333 5.12 -44.43 1.78
N ASP A 334 4.95 -45.49 2.58
CA ASP A 334 3.75 -45.64 3.42
C ASP A 334 3.87 -44.94 4.77
N GLY A 335 5.08 -44.54 5.19
CA GLY A 335 5.35 -44.01 6.52
C GLY A 335 5.10 -45.04 7.63
N ILE A 336 5.50 -44.72 8.86
CA ILE A 336 5.28 -45.60 10.03
C ILE A 336 3.92 -45.24 10.64
N LEU A 337 3.00 -46.21 10.70
CA LEU A 337 1.67 -46.00 11.30
C LEU A 337 1.80 -45.54 12.77
N ILE A 338 1.22 -44.38 13.07
CA ILE A 338 1.14 -43.83 14.41
C ILE A 338 -0.17 -44.35 15.04
N PRO A 339 -0.09 -45.20 16.08
CA PRO A 339 -1.27 -45.72 16.73
C PRO A 339 -2.03 -44.60 17.45
N ARG A 340 -3.36 -44.64 17.36
CA ARG A 340 -4.23 -43.71 18.09
C ARG A 340 -4.60 -44.28 19.45
N SER A 341 -4.59 -43.45 20.49
CA SER A 341 -4.98 -43.84 21.85
C SER A 341 -6.49 -43.83 22.07
N VAL A 342 -7.26 -43.25 21.14
CA VAL A 342 -8.74 -43.15 21.19
C VAL A 342 -9.36 -43.75 19.93
N SER A 343 -10.42 -44.54 20.11
CA SER A 343 -11.22 -45.10 19.02
C SER A 343 -12.24 -44.08 18.51
N GLY A 344 -12.42 -43.96 17.19
CA GLY A 344 -13.47 -43.14 16.58
C GLY A 344 -13.00 -42.18 15.49
N ASP A 345 -11.70 -41.88 15.42
CA ASP A 345 -11.12 -41.19 14.26
C ASP A 345 -10.99 -42.18 13.10
N LYS A 346 -11.68 -41.91 12.00
CA LYS A 346 -11.61 -42.73 10.78
C LYS A 346 -10.29 -42.54 10.02
N GLY A 347 -9.49 -41.53 10.39
CA GLY A 347 -8.22 -41.24 9.75
C GLY A 347 -7.07 -42.10 10.28
N LYS A 348 -6.16 -42.49 9.38
CA LYS A 348 -4.88 -43.14 9.71
C LYS A 348 -3.76 -42.11 9.69
N TYR A 349 -2.79 -42.23 10.59
CA TYR A 349 -1.69 -41.27 10.74
C TYR A 349 -0.37 -41.98 10.51
N PHE A 350 0.52 -41.37 9.73
CA PHE A 350 1.79 -41.97 9.37
C PHE A 350 2.93 -40.99 9.56
N LEU A 351 3.98 -41.43 10.23
CA LEU A 351 5.26 -40.73 10.32
C LEU A 351 6.05 -40.94 9.02
N ILE A 352 6.38 -39.86 8.31
CA ILE A 352 7.13 -39.92 7.05
C ILE A 352 8.61 -39.66 7.30
N GLU A 353 8.94 -38.55 7.97
CA GLU A 353 10.32 -38.17 8.30
C GLU A 353 10.42 -37.66 9.74
N LYS A 354 11.55 -37.93 10.40
CA LYS A 354 11.86 -37.50 11.77
C LYS A 354 13.29 -36.99 11.82
N THR A 355 13.50 -35.79 12.36
CA THR A 355 14.82 -35.22 12.64
C THR A 355 14.85 -34.73 14.08
N ARG A 356 15.95 -34.96 14.81
CA ARG A 356 16.09 -34.54 16.21
C ARG A 356 17.25 -33.56 16.37
N SER A 357 17.00 -32.46 17.08
CA SER A 357 18.00 -31.47 17.49
C SER A 357 17.80 -31.16 18.97
N GLY A 358 18.65 -31.75 19.83
CA GLY A 358 18.48 -31.71 21.28
C GLY A 358 17.13 -32.32 21.71
N ASP A 359 16.37 -31.53 22.46
CA ASP A 359 15.02 -31.91 22.93
C ASP A 359 13.93 -31.67 21.88
N ILE A 360 14.24 -31.02 20.75
CA ILE A 360 13.26 -30.72 19.72
C ILE A 360 13.31 -31.80 18.62
N VAL A 361 12.18 -32.45 18.40
CA VAL A 361 11.96 -33.40 17.32
C VAL A 361 11.08 -32.76 16.26
N ARG A 362 11.63 -32.58 15.06
CA ARG A 362 10.92 -32.10 13.87
C ARG A 362 10.44 -33.29 13.05
N VAL A 363 9.18 -33.24 12.63
CA VAL A 363 8.49 -34.38 12.05
C VAL A 363 7.66 -33.96 10.85
N LEU A 364 7.83 -34.67 9.73
CA LEU A 364 6.85 -34.70 8.63
C LEU A 364 5.95 -35.92 8.84
N HIS A 365 4.66 -35.69 8.94
CA HIS A 365 3.66 -36.76 9.04
C HIS A 365 2.51 -36.52 8.07
N LYS A 366 1.78 -37.58 7.73
CA LYS A 366 0.52 -37.49 6.98
C LYS A 366 -0.65 -38.04 7.77
N ARG A 367 -1.83 -37.47 7.55
CA ARG A 367 -3.12 -38.04 7.91
C ARG A 367 -3.85 -38.45 6.63
N GLU A 368 -4.22 -39.72 6.54
CA GLU A 368 -5.10 -40.25 5.49
C GLU A 368 -6.52 -40.36 6.05
N GLY A 369 -7.38 -39.42 5.67
CA GLY A 369 -8.81 -39.42 5.97
C GLY A 369 -9.63 -40.16 4.91
N VAL A 370 -10.96 -40.07 5.01
CA VAL A 370 -11.88 -40.68 4.02
C VAL A 370 -11.77 -39.98 2.65
N ASP A 371 -11.67 -38.65 2.66
CA ASP A 371 -11.75 -37.83 1.44
C ASP A 371 -10.48 -37.01 1.15
N SER A 372 -9.48 -37.05 2.04
CA SER A 372 -8.27 -36.24 1.89
C SER A 372 -7.03 -36.84 2.57
N VAL A 373 -5.86 -36.49 2.02
CA VAL A 373 -4.56 -36.72 2.66
C VAL A 373 -3.96 -35.37 2.99
N VAL A 374 -3.56 -35.18 4.26
CA VAL A 374 -2.96 -33.93 4.73
C VAL A 374 -1.56 -34.22 5.24
N TYR A 375 -0.57 -33.49 4.71
CA TYR A 375 0.81 -33.52 5.16
C TYR A 375 1.07 -32.36 6.09
N THR A 376 1.76 -32.60 7.20
CA THR A 376 2.01 -31.57 8.22
C THR A 376 3.41 -31.71 8.78
N ILE A 377 4.12 -30.58 8.88
CA ILE A 377 5.38 -30.48 9.61
C ILE A 377 5.09 -29.96 11.01
N THR A 378 5.62 -30.66 12.02
CA THR A 378 5.52 -30.26 13.43
C THR A 378 6.87 -30.30 14.09
N GLU A 379 7.02 -29.52 15.15
CA GLU A 379 8.13 -29.63 16.08
C GLU A 379 7.59 -29.91 17.47
N THR A 380 8.16 -30.91 18.13
CA THR A 380 7.81 -31.31 19.50
C THR A 380 9.03 -31.15 20.38
N ASN A 381 8.89 -30.41 21.48
CA ASN A 381 9.90 -30.36 22.52
C ASN A 381 9.64 -31.52 23.50
N CYS A 382 10.44 -32.57 23.44
CA CYS A 382 10.26 -33.80 24.21
C CYS A 382 10.58 -33.65 25.70
N ALA A 383 11.27 -32.59 26.13
CA ALA A 383 11.47 -32.31 27.55
C ALA A 383 10.23 -31.68 28.20
N THR A 384 9.49 -30.85 27.45
CA THR A 384 8.30 -30.13 27.94
C THR A 384 6.98 -30.72 27.46
N MET A 385 7.02 -31.64 26.50
CA MET A 385 5.85 -32.18 25.80
C MET A 385 4.97 -31.10 25.15
N LYS A 386 5.56 -29.98 24.73
CA LYS A 386 4.90 -28.95 23.94
C LYS A 386 5.16 -29.15 22.46
N MET A 387 4.22 -28.72 21.62
CA MET A 387 4.33 -28.82 20.17
C MET A 387 4.09 -27.45 19.51
N ARG A 388 4.68 -27.23 18.34
CA ARG A 388 4.23 -26.22 17.39
C ARG A 388 4.05 -26.86 16.02
N GLU A 389 3.02 -26.42 15.31
CA GLU A 389 2.83 -26.73 13.89
C GLU A 389 3.65 -25.74 13.06
N ILE A 390 4.42 -26.25 12.11
CA ILE A 390 5.27 -25.45 11.23
C ILE A 390 4.55 -25.10 9.94
N GLY A 391 3.72 -26.01 9.45
CA GLY A 391 2.90 -25.81 8.26
C GLY A 391 2.26 -27.11 7.80
N TYR A 392 1.31 -27.00 6.87
CA TYR A 392 0.62 -28.13 6.28
C TYR A 392 0.32 -27.94 4.78
N SER A 393 -0.01 -29.03 4.10
CA SER A 393 -0.46 -29.06 2.71
C SER A 393 -1.33 -30.28 2.45
N GLU A 394 -2.39 -30.13 1.65
CA GLU A 394 -3.21 -31.25 1.16
C GLU A 394 -2.70 -31.80 -0.17
N GLN A 395 -1.66 -31.20 -0.76
CA GLN A 395 -1.13 -31.60 -2.07
C GLN A 395 0.07 -32.55 -1.94
N SER A 396 1.11 -32.12 -1.25
CA SER A 396 2.35 -32.90 -1.06
C SER A 396 3.23 -32.28 0.04
N PRO A 397 4.21 -33.03 0.58
CA PRO A 397 5.21 -32.48 1.50
C PRO A 397 5.96 -31.26 0.96
N SER A 398 6.30 -31.28 -0.34
CA SER A 398 7.04 -30.20 -1.01
C SER A 398 6.24 -28.89 -1.18
N LYS A 399 4.92 -28.90 -0.93
CA LYS A 399 4.04 -27.73 -1.02
C LYS A 399 3.69 -27.13 0.34
N ILE A 400 4.32 -27.60 1.41
CA ILE A 400 4.15 -27.03 2.75
C ILE A 400 4.84 -25.66 2.80
N LYS A 401 4.07 -24.62 3.12
CA LYS A 401 4.61 -23.29 3.44
C LYS A 401 4.84 -23.21 4.94
N GLU A 402 6.05 -22.85 5.35
CA GLU A 402 6.39 -22.76 6.76
C GLU A 402 5.96 -21.41 7.34
N ASP A 403 5.02 -21.45 8.28
CA ASP A 403 4.60 -20.33 9.10
C ASP A 403 4.37 -20.85 10.54
N PRO A 404 5.44 -20.93 11.35
CA PRO A 404 5.39 -21.62 12.63
C PRO A 404 4.42 -20.98 13.63
N THR A 405 3.52 -21.80 14.16
CA THR A 405 2.65 -21.43 15.26
C THR A 405 3.43 -21.24 16.58
N LYS A 406 2.79 -20.59 17.56
CA LYS A 406 3.29 -20.58 18.94
C LYS A 406 3.28 -22.00 19.52
N TRP A 407 4.21 -22.29 20.43
CA TRP A 407 4.21 -23.53 21.20
C TRP A 407 2.91 -23.66 22.01
N PHE A 408 2.29 -24.84 21.95
CA PHE A 408 1.05 -25.16 22.65
C PHE A 408 1.15 -26.48 23.42
N GLU A 409 0.31 -26.60 24.45
CA GLU A 409 0.15 -27.81 25.25
C GLU A 409 -0.62 -28.87 24.47
N LEU A 410 -0.24 -30.12 24.64
CA LEU A 410 -0.90 -31.25 23.98
C LEU A 410 -2.09 -31.74 24.80
N LEU A 411 -3.27 -31.78 24.18
CA LEU A 411 -4.46 -32.37 24.80
C LEU A 411 -4.35 -33.90 24.80
N PRO A 412 -4.46 -34.58 25.96
CA PRO A 412 -4.42 -36.04 26.03
C PRO A 412 -5.47 -36.69 25.11
N GLY A 413 -5.05 -37.71 24.34
CA GLY A 413 -5.91 -38.42 23.40
C GLY A 413 -6.05 -37.77 22.01
N SER A 414 -5.53 -36.54 21.83
CA SER A 414 -5.47 -35.91 20.51
C SER A 414 -4.44 -36.59 19.60
N SER A 415 -4.62 -36.50 18.28
CA SER A 415 -3.65 -37.06 17.31
C SER A 415 -2.27 -36.43 17.45
N LYS A 416 -2.21 -35.15 17.80
CA LYS A 416 -0.96 -34.44 18.11
C LYS A 416 -0.30 -34.97 19.40
N SER A 417 -1.09 -35.32 20.43
CA SER A 417 -0.53 -35.96 21.64
C SER A 417 0.02 -37.36 21.37
N ASP A 418 -0.66 -38.15 20.53
CA ASP A 418 -0.18 -39.47 20.14
C ASP A 418 1.08 -39.39 19.28
N LEU A 419 1.13 -38.43 18.35
CA LEU A 419 2.32 -38.14 17.57
C LEU A 419 3.50 -37.79 18.48
N ALA A 420 3.31 -36.87 19.43
CA ALA A 420 4.37 -36.48 20.37
C ALA A 420 4.86 -37.67 21.20
N ASN A 421 3.94 -38.46 21.76
CA ASN A 421 4.27 -39.67 22.52
C ASN A 421 4.98 -40.73 21.65
N PHE A 422 4.66 -40.78 20.36
CA PHE A 422 5.29 -41.69 19.41
C PHE A 422 6.72 -41.26 19.05
N VAL A 423 6.96 -39.96 18.87
CA VAL A 423 8.26 -39.45 18.41
C VAL A 423 9.23 -39.07 19.53
N CYS A 424 8.75 -38.87 20.75
CA CYS A 424 9.57 -38.57 21.92
C CYS A 424 10.00 -39.82 22.72
N LYS A 425 9.48 -41.00 22.36
CA LYS A 425 10.13 -42.28 22.66
C LYS A 425 11.37 -42.43 21.77
#